data_AF-A0A955A2N7-F1
#
_entry.id   AF-A0A955A2N7-F1
#
_cell.length_a   1.000
_cell.length_b   1.000
_cell.length_c   1.000
_cell.angle_alpha   90.00
_cell.angle_beta   90.00
_cell.angle_gamma   90.00
#
_symmetry.space_group_name_H-M   'P 1'
#
loop_
_entity.id
_entity.type
_entity.pdbx_description
1 polymer ?
#
loop_
_entity_poly.entity_id
_entity_poly.type
_entity_poly.pdbx_seq_one_letter_code
_entity_poly.pdbx_strand_id
1 'polypeptide(L)'
;MHNLFGDTHVVYVSLTEDGGYIIDEIIEGDTVEEVLAYAQYDSKQLERMIRKETERAVKSGKFSVAESRALLKFYEIGMEGYTYLE
;
A
#
# COMPACT_ATOMS: atom_id res chain seq x y z
N MET A 1 -5.50 13.75 7.86
CA MET A 1 -5.58 13.11 6.52
C MET A 1 -6.74 13.70 5.74
N HIS A 2 -6.46 14.43 4.65
CA HIS A 2 -7.48 14.75 3.64
C HIS A 2 -7.31 13.73 2.51
N ASN A 3 -8.40 13.04 2.13
CA ASN A 3 -8.40 11.98 1.12
C ASN A 3 -7.44 10.81 1.38
N LEU A 4 -7.16 10.49 2.65
CA LEU A 4 -6.30 9.37 3.04
C LEU A 4 -4.87 9.43 2.49
N PHE A 5 -4.37 10.64 2.17
CA PHE A 5 -2.93 10.84 2.02
C PHE A 5 -2.30 10.85 3.40
N GLY A 6 -1.39 9.91 3.63
CA GLY A 6 -0.63 9.73 4.86
C GLY A 6 0.63 10.58 4.89
N ASP A 7 1.51 10.30 5.85
CA ASP A 7 2.77 11.01 6.01
C ASP A 7 3.71 10.77 4.83
N THR A 8 4.53 11.78 4.53
CA THR A 8 5.51 11.68 3.44
C THR A 8 6.84 11.11 3.87
N HIS A 9 7.60 10.54 2.94
CA HIS A 9 9.00 10.18 3.20
C HIS A 9 9.80 11.37 3.77
N VAL A 10 10.55 11.10 4.83
CA VAL A 10 11.48 12.07 5.44
C VAL A 10 12.89 11.50 5.37
N VAL A 11 13.85 12.33 4.96
CA VAL A 11 15.26 11.95 4.86
C VAL A 11 16.09 12.90 5.71
N TYR A 12 16.88 12.34 6.63
CA TYR A 12 17.86 13.10 7.41
C TYR A 12 19.21 13.08 6.69
N VAL A 13 19.79 14.26 6.50
CA VAL A 13 21.02 14.44 5.74
C VAL A 13 22.01 15.28 6.55
N SER A 14 23.22 14.77 6.72
CA SER A 14 24.35 15.47 7.33
C SER A 14 25.43 15.79 6.30
N LEU A 15 26.12 16.92 6.50
CA LEU A 15 27.26 17.32 5.67
C LEU A 15 28.55 16.70 6.22
N THR A 16 29.42 16.23 5.33
CA THR A 16 30.75 15.72 5.69
C THR A 16 31.78 16.85 5.67
N GLU A 17 32.90 16.67 6.38
CA GLU A 17 33.95 17.68 6.50
C GLU A 17 34.63 18.03 5.16
N ASP A 18 34.63 17.09 4.21
CA ASP A 18 35.13 17.26 2.85
C ASP A 18 34.13 17.91 1.88
N GLY A 19 32.96 18.33 2.37
CA GLY A 19 31.92 19.01 1.59
C GLY A 19 30.94 18.08 0.85
N GLY A 20 30.97 16.78 1.15
CA GLY A 20 29.96 15.80 0.75
C GLY A 20 28.75 15.77 1.67
N TYR A 21 27.89 14.76 1.50
CA TYR A 21 26.74 14.50 2.36
C TYR A 21 26.57 13.01 2.64
N ILE A 22 25.93 12.68 3.77
CA ILE A 22 25.53 11.34 4.17
C ILE A 22 24.03 11.36 4.45
N ILE A 23 23.31 10.33 4.02
CA ILE A 23 21.94 10.08 4.44
C ILE A 23 22.02 9.30 5.75
N ASP A 24 21.62 9.94 6.84
CA ASP A 24 21.71 9.37 8.18
C ASP A 24 20.56 8.38 8.43
N GLU A 25 19.36 8.77 7.99
CA GLU A 25 18.14 8.01 8.21
C GLU A 25 17.10 8.34 7.15
N ILE A 26 16.33 7.32 6.78
CA ILE A 26 15.15 7.43 5.92
C ILE A 26 13.97 6.94 6.75
N ILE A 27 12.99 7.81 6.96
CA ILE A 27 11.69 7.44 7.52
C ILE A 27 10.74 7.26 6.34
N GLU A 28 10.23 6.05 6.19
CA GLU A 28 9.24 5.74 5.17
C GLU A 28 7.90 6.42 5.51
N GLY A 29 7.22 6.96 4.50
CA GLY A 29 5.89 7.51 4.67
C GLY A 29 4.84 6.41 4.67
N ASP A 30 3.59 6.77 4.97
CA ASP A 30 2.56 5.75 5.22
C ASP A 30 2.13 5.02 3.94
N THR A 31 1.95 3.71 4.08
CA THR A 31 1.27 2.84 3.15
C THR A 31 -0.25 3.01 3.20
N VAL A 32 -0.96 2.51 2.19
CA VAL A 32 -2.43 2.50 2.18
C VAL A 32 -2.99 1.67 3.34
N GLU A 33 -2.34 0.55 3.69
CA GLU A 33 -2.71 -0.27 4.86
C GLU A 33 -2.64 0.53 6.16
N GLU A 34 -1.56 1.27 6.41
CA GLU A 34 -1.38 2.08 7.62
C GLU A 34 -2.43 3.19 7.71
N VAL A 35 -2.73 3.84 6.59
CA VAL A 35 -3.77 4.87 6.57
C VAL A 35 -5.17 4.31 6.82
N LEU A 36 -5.48 3.14 6.27
CA LEU A 36 -6.75 2.45 6.55
C LEU A 36 -6.86 2.04 8.02
N ALA A 37 -5.75 1.65 8.66
CA ALA A 37 -5.71 1.35 10.08
C ALA A 37 -6.05 2.60 10.93
N TYR A 38 -5.55 3.78 10.56
CA TYR A 38 -5.96 5.04 11.24
C TYR A 38 -7.47 5.28 11.13
N ALA A 39 -8.07 4.95 9.98
CA ALA A 39 -9.51 5.01 9.75
C ALA A 39 -10.30 3.84 10.39
N GLN A 40 -9.67 3.04 11.24
CA GLN A 40 -10.26 1.91 11.97
C GLN A 40 -10.72 0.75 11.06
N TYR A 41 -10.07 0.58 9.90
CA TYR A 41 -10.26 -0.61 9.07
C TYR A 41 -9.21 -1.67 9.37
N ASP A 42 -9.63 -2.94 9.34
CA ASP A 42 -8.73 -4.10 9.35
C ASP A 42 -8.41 -4.48 7.89
N SER A 43 -7.18 -4.21 7.46
CA SER A 43 -6.66 -4.55 6.13
C SER A 43 -6.84 -6.02 5.77
N LYS A 44 -6.59 -6.94 6.71
CA LYS A 44 -6.77 -8.38 6.53
C LYS A 44 -8.24 -8.74 6.37
N GLN A 45 -9.14 -8.03 7.05
CA GLN A 45 -10.58 -8.19 6.83
C GLN A 45 -10.98 -7.75 5.42
N LEU A 46 -10.48 -6.61 4.95
CA LEU A 46 -10.74 -6.11 3.61
C LEU A 46 -10.20 -7.07 2.53
N GLU A 47 -8.99 -7.59 2.70
CA GLU A 47 -8.40 -8.58 1.81
C GLU A 47 -9.25 -9.86 1.74
N ARG A 48 -9.72 -10.37 2.88
CA ARG A 48 -10.64 -11.53 2.94
C ARG A 48 -11.95 -11.24 2.19
N MET A 49 -12.49 -10.03 2.31
CA MET A 49 -13.72 -9.63 1.61
C MET A 49 -13.52 -9.63 0.10
N ILE A 50 -12.46 -8.99 -0.40
CA ILE A 50 -12.13 -8.96 -1.83
C ILE A 50 -11.90 -10.38 -2.37
N ARG A 51 -11.14 -11.21 -1.65
CA ARG A 51 -10.94 -12.63 -2.02
C ARG A 51 -12.25 -13.38 -2.19
N LYS A 52 -13.17 -13.24 -1.25
CA LYS A 52 -14.49 -13.90 -1.28
C LYS A 52 -15.38 -13.39 -2.41
N GLU A 53 -15.33 -12.11 -2.75
CA GLU A 53 -16.06 -11.55 -3.90
C GLU A 53 -15.48 -12.05 -5.22
N THR A 54 -14.15 -12.06 -5.36
CA THR A 54 -13.46 -12.54 -6.57
C THR A 54 -13.72 -14.04 -6.80
N GLU A 55 -13.71 -14.87 -5.75
CA GLU A 55 -14.08 -16.29 -5.84
C GLU A 55 -15.53 -16.48 -6.33
N ARG A 56 -16.47 -15.66 -5.86
CA ARG A 56 -17.85 -15.68 -6.34
C ARG A 56 -17.94 -15.27 -7.81
N ALA A 57 -17.19 -14.25 -8.23
CA ALA A 57 -17.13 -13.83 -9.62
C ALA A 57 -16.63 -14.95 -10.54
N VAL A 58 -15.59 -15.68 -10.13
CA VAL A 58 -15.07 -16.85 -10.86
C VAL A 58 -16.13 -17.95 -10.95
N LYS A 59 -16.81 -18.29 -9.84
CA LYS A 59 -17.88 -19.32 -9.85
C LYS A 59 -19.05 -18.93 -10.77
N SER A 60 -19.35 -17.64 -10.88
CA SER A 60 -20.39 -17.12 -11.78
C SER A 60 -19.94 -16.96 -13.24
N GLY A 61 -18.71 -17.32 -13.58
CA GLY A 61 -18.15 -17.21 -14.93
C GLY A 61 -17.85 -15.77 -15.39
N LYS A 62 -17.84 -14.80 -14.47
CA LYS A 62 -17.54 -13.40 -14.78
C LYS A 62 -16.05 -13.12 -14.92
N PHE A 63 -15.21 -13.92 -14.25
CA PHE A 63 -13.75 -13.89 -14.35
C PHE A 63 -13.21 -15.30 -14.54
N SER A 64 -12.08 -15.41 -15.23
CA SER A 64 -11.22 -16.58 -15.19
C SER A 64 -10.43 -16.65 -13.88
N VAL A 65 -9.86 -17.83 -13.60
CA VAL A 65 -8.96 -18.03 -12.45
C VAL A 65 -7.70 -17.15 -12.56
N ALA A 66 -7.20 -16.93 -13.78
CA ALA A 66 -6.02 -16.11 -14.01
C ALA A 66 -6.28 -14.63 -13.71
N GLU A 67 -7.40 -14.09 -14.20
CA GLU A 67 -7.83 -12.70 -13.91
C GLU A 67 -8.08 -12.50 -12.41
N SER A 68 -8.67 -13.47 -11.74
CA SER A 68 -8.85 -13.46 -10.28
C SER A 68 -7.53 -13.34 -9.53
N ARG A 69 -6.51 -14.13 -9.90
CA ARG A 69 -5.18 -14.03 -9.27
C ARG A 69 -4.53 -12.68 -9.55
N ALA A 70 -4.63 -12.17 -10.77
CA ALA A 70 -4.09 -10.87 -11.13
C ALA A 70 -4.73 -9.75 -10.31
N LEU A 71 -6.06 -9.77 -10.15
CA LEU A 71 -6.78 -8.79 -9.33
C LEU A 71 -6.36 -8.84 -7.85
N LEU A 72 -6.27 -10.05 -7.28
CA LEU A 72 -5.86 -10.20 -5.88
C LEU A 72 -4.43 -9.71 -5.65
N LYS A 73 -3.52 -10.00 -6.61
CA LYS A 73 -2.15 -9.52 -6.51
C LYS A 73 -2.07 -8.00 -6.65
N PHE A 74 -2.84 -7.42 -7.56
CA PHE A 74 -2.96 -5.97 -7.72
C PHE A 74 -3.48 -5.30 -6.43
N TYR A 75 -4.50 -5.88 -5.80
CA TYR A 75 -5.05 -5.38 -4.55
C TYR A 75 -4.02 -5.42 -3.41
N GLU A 76 -3.28 -6.52 -3.27
CA GLU A 76 -2.21 -6.68 -2.27
C GLU A 76 -1.11 -5.62 -2.46
N ILE A 77 -0.61 -5.46 -3.70
CA ILE A 77 0.39 -4.43 -4.04
C ILE A 77 -0.15 -3.03 -3.72
N GLY A 78 -1.42 -2.75 -4.01
CA GLY A 78 -2.03 -1.46 -3.72
C GLY A 78 -2.20 -1.17 -2.22
N MET A 79 -2.28 -2.19 -1.36
CA MET A 79 -2.33 -2.02 0.10
C MET A 79 -0.94 -1.74 0.69
N GLU A 80 0.08 -2.42 0.18
CA GLU A 80 1.48 -2.22 0.55
C GLU A 80 2.08 -0.94 -0.07
N GLY A 81 1.40 -0.38 -1.08
CA GLY A 81 1.84 0.80 -1.80
C GLY A 81 1.77 2.08 -0.96
N TYR A 82 2.62 3.04 -1.33
CA TYR A 82 2.62 4.37 -0.75
C TYR A 82 1.32 5.12 -1.08
N THR A 83 0.88 5.98 -0.17
CA THR A 83 -0.43 6.66 -0.31
C THR A 83 -0.49 7.70 -1.44
N TYR A 84 0.66 8.05 -2.04
CA TYR A 84 0.76 8.98 -3.15
C TYR A 84 0.85 8.26 -4.50
N LEU A 85 0.65 9.02 -5.58
CA LEU A 85 0.67 8.50 -6.95
C LEU A 85 2.09 8.06 -7.35
N GLU A 86 2.16 6.98 -8.12
CA GLU A 86 3.36 6.55 -8.87
C GLU A 86 3.55 7.35 -10.17
#